data_AF-A0A9J6RJ80-F1
#
_entry.id   AF-A0A9J6RJ80-F1
#
_cell.length_a   1.000
_cell.length_b   1.000
_cell.length_c   1.000
_cell.angle_alpha   90.00
_cell.angle_beta   90.00
_cell.angle_gamma   90.00
#
_symmetry.space_group_name_H-M   'P 1'
#
loop_
_entity.id
_entity.type
_entity.pdbx_description
1 polymer ?
#
loop_
_entity_poly.entity_id
_entity_poly.type
_entity_poly.pdbx_seq_one_letter_code
_entity_poly.pdbx_strand_id
1 'polypeptide(L)' 'MMNCQQVTRLLSDAQERELSLKERTALKVHTMMCSGCRNFGQQMGTLREIARKYVNGTTGDNSDQLTANSDDDRRD' A
#
# COMPACT_ATOMS: atom_id res chain seq x y z
N MET A 1 -19.62 -15.95 -7.69
CA MET A 1 -19.52 -14.49 -7.56
C MET A 1 -19.19 -14.17 -6.11
N MET A 2 -18.02 -13.60 -5.83
CA MET A 2 -17.74 -13.01 -4.53
C MET A 2 -18.27 -11.58 -4.51
N ASN A 3 -18.94 -11.20 -3.43
CA ASN A 3 -19.35 -9.81 -3.21
C ASN A 3 -18.22 -9.00 -2.54
N CYS A 4 -18.36 -7.68 -2.54
CA CYS A 4 -17.35 -6.78 -1.98
C CYS A 4 -17.06 -7.07 -0.50
N GLN A 5 -18.07 -7.47 0.29
CA GLN A 5 -17.90 -7.78 1.71
C GLN A 5 -17.07 -9.05 1.95
N GLN A 6 -17.26 -10.08 1.13
CA GLN A 6 -16.44 -11.29 1.17
C GLN A 6 -15.00 -10.99 0.77
N VAL A 7 -14.81 -10.11 -0.21
CA VAL A 7 -13.49 -9.70 -0.71
C VAL A 7 -12.75 -8.87 0.33
N THR A 8 -13.40 -7.89 0.96
CA THR A 8 -12.78 -7.10 2.03
C THR A 8 -12.45 -7.98 3.23
N ARG A 9 -13.29 -8.94 3.58
CA ARG A 9 -12.99 -9.93 4.62
C ARG A 9 -11.77 -10.79 4.28
N LEU A 10 -11.68 -11.31 3.06
CA LEU A 10 -10.52 -12.06 2.60
C LEU A 10 -9.25 -11.21 2.55
N LEU A 11 -9.37 -9.92 2.19
CA LEU A 11 -8.26 -8.96 2.21
C LEU A 11 -7.75 -8.71 3.63
N SER A 12 -8.64 -8.63 4.62
CA SER A 12 -8.25 -8.57 6.03
C SER A 12 -7.59 -9.88 6.48
N ASP A 13 -8.19 -11.03 6.15
CA ASP A 13 -7.61 -12.35 6.46
C ASP A 13 -6.18 -12.48 5.89
N ALA A 14 -5.91 -11.94 4.70
CA ALA A 14 -4.59 -11.97 4.07
C ALA A 14 -3.48 -11.29 4.91
N GLN A 15 -3.86 -10.42 5.85
CA GLN A 15 -2.94 -9.72 6.73
C GLN A 15 -2.54 -10.57 7.95
N GLU A 16 -3.39 -11.52 8.33
CA GLU A 16 -3.21 -12.40 9.50
C GLU A 16 -2.74 -13.79 9.10
N ARG A 17 -3.24 -14.32 7.98
CA ARG A 17 -2.93 -15.64 7.45
C ARG A 17 -2.57 -15.60 5.99
N GLU A 18 -1.82 -16.59 5.53
CA GLU A 18 -1.63 -16.79 4.11
C GLU A 18 -2.92 -17.29 3.47
N LEU A 19 -3.32 -16.64 2.37
CA LEU A 19 -4.43 -17.10 1.54
C LEU A 19 -4.01 -18.26 0.65
N SER A 20 -4.91 -19.22 0.47
CA SER A 20 -4.77 -20.29 -0.52
C SER A 20 -4.75 -19.73 -1.95
N LEU A 21 -4.19 -20.50 -2.89
CA LEU A 21 -4.10 -20.10 -4.30
C LEU A 21 -5.48 -19.79 -4.92
N LYS A 22 -6.53 -20.51 -4.50
CA LYS A 22 -7.92 -20.26 -4.94
C LYS A 22 -8.43 -18.91 -4.45
N GLU A 23 -8.23 -18.61 -3.16
CA GLU A 23 -8.62 -17.34 -2.54
C GLU A 23 -7.90 -16.15 -3.19
N ARG A 24 -6.58 -16.28 -3.42
CA ARG A 24 -5.78 -15.24 -4.11
C ARG A 24 -6.29 -14.97 -5.52
N THR A 25 -6.61 -16.03 -6.27
CA THR A 25 -7.12 -15.89 -7.64
C THR A 25 -8.49 -15.22 -7.65
N ALA A 26 -9.39 -15.61 -6.74
CA ALA A 26 -10.72 -15.00 -6.62
C ALA A 26 -10.64 -13.51 -6.26
N LEU A 27 -9.76 -13.14 -5.33
CA LEU A 27 -9.47 -11.73 -5.01
C LEU A 27 -8.95 -10.95 -6.21
N LYS A 28 -8.02 -11.53 -6.97
CA LYS A 28 -7.43 -10.86 -8.14
C LYS A 28 -8.49 -10.59 -9.21
N VAL A 29 -9.36 -11.56 -9.50
CA VAL A 29 -10.48 -11.39 -10.45
C VAL A 29 -11.41 -10.28 -9.99
N HIS A 30 -11.81 -10.26 -8.72
CA HIS A 30 -12.73 -9.24 -8.22
C HIS A 30 -12.10 -7.84 -8.18
N THR A 31 -10.85 -7.72 -7.73
CA THR A 31 -10.14 -6.42 -7.68
C THR A 31 -9.80 -5.86 -9.06
N MET A 32 -9.72 -6.70 -10.09
CA MET A 32 -9.62 -6.22 -11.48
C MET A 32 -10.92 -5.56 -11.97
N MET A 33 -12.08 -6.01 -11.47
CA MET A 33 -13.40 -5.50 -11.88
C MET A 33 -13.97 -4.44 -10.92
N CYS A 34 -13.46 -4.37 -9.69
CA CYS A 34 -13.91 -3.43 -8.66
C CYS A 34 -12.75 -2.57 -8.15
N SER A 35 -12.75 -1.30 -8.55
CA SER A 35 -11.77 -0.30 -8.13
C SER A 35 -11.78 -0.07 -6.61
N GLY A 36 -12.95 -0.13 -5.96
CA GLY A 36 -13.09 0.04 -4.51
C GLY A 36 -12.33 -1.04 -3.73
N CYS A 37 -12.55 -2.31 -4.08
CA CYS A 37 -11.84 -3.44 -3.47
C CYS A 37 -10.34 -3.42 -3.77
N ARG A 38 -9.95 -2.98 -4.98
CA ARG A 38 -8.53 -2.77 -5.34
C ARG A 38 -7.87 -1.72 -4.45
N ASN A 39 -8.50 -0.56 -4.29
CA ASN A 39 -7.97 0.52 -3.47
C ASN A 39 -7.89 0.13 -1.99
N PHE A 40 -8.89 -0.62 -1.49
CA PHE A 40 -8.86 -1.15 -0.13
C PHE A 40 -7.66 -2.06 0.11
N GLY A 41 -7.38 -2.99 -0.81
CA GLY A 41 -6.22 -3.88 -0.71
C GLY A 41 -4.88 -3.14 -0.72
N GLN A 42 -4.76 -2.08 -1.54
CA GLN A 42 -3.58 -1.22 -1.55
C GLN A 42 -3.38 -0.49 -0.22
N GLN A 43 -4.45 0.11 0.32
CA GLN A 43 -4.40 0.82 1.61
C GLN A 43 -3.97 -0.09 2.77
N MET A 44 -4.44 -1.34 2.80
CA MET A 44 -4.02 -2.30 3.84
C MET A 44 -2.55 -2.69 3.74
N GLY A 45 -2.00 -2.75 2.52
CA GLY A 45 -0.57 -2.93 2.29
C GLY A 45 0.25 -1.77 2.86
N THR A 46 -0.15 -0.54 2.52
CA THR A 46 0.49 0.69 3.01
C THR A 46 0.44 0.80 4.53
N LEU A 47 -0.71 0.55 5.15
CA LEU A 47 -0.85 0.60 6.60
C LEU A 47 0.09 -0.38 7.29
N ARG A 48 0.21 -1.60 6.75
CA ARG A 48 1.13 -2.61 7.29
C ARG A 48 2.60 -2.20 7.11
N GLU A 49 2.93 -1.53 6.01
CA GLU A 49 4.29 -1.02 5.80
C GLU A 49 4.63 0.10 6.79
N ILE A 50 3.72 1.06 6.98
CA ILE A 50 3.87 2.13 7.97
C ILE A 50 4.04 1.54 9.38
N ALA A 51 3.18 0.58 9.75
CA ALA A 51 3.26 -0.08 11.06
C ALA A 51 4.60 -0.80 11.26
N ARG A 52 5.12 -1.49 10.24
CA ARG A 52 6.46 -2.10 10.29
C ARG A 52 7.54 -1.02 10.46
N LYS A 53 7.53 0.03 9.63
CA LYS A 53 8.50 1.13 9.74
C LYS A 53 8.50 1.78 11.12
N TYR A 54 7.32 1.94 11.73
CA TYR A 54 7.17 2.49 13.08
C TYR A 54 7.81 1.60 14.15
N VAL A 55 7.59 0.29 14.11
CA VAL A 55 8.21 -0.66 15.05
C VAL A 55 9.73 -0.79 14.84
N ASN A 56 10.19 -0.64 13.60
CA ASN A 56 11.61 -0.74 13.24
C ASN A 56 12.41 0.56 13.43
N GLY A 57 11.83 1.62 14.01
CA GLY A 57 12.55 2.79 14.52
C GLY A 57 13.35 3.62 13.50
N THR A 58 13.14 3.43 12.19
CA THR A 58 13.84 4.21 11.17
C THR A 58 12.88 5.23 10.56
N THR A 59 12.91 6.43 11.12
CA THR A 59 12.54 7.65 10.40
C THR A 59 13.49 7.80 9.23
N GLY A 60 13.04 7.40 8.04
CA GLY A 60 13.74 7.54 6.78
C GLY A 60 12.81 8.19 5.77
N ASP A 61 12.84 9.52 5.81
CA ASP A 61 12.30 10.44 4.82
C ASP A 61 12.79 10.14 3.39
N ASN A 62 12.03 10.64 2.42
CA ASN A 62 12.39 11.01 1.04
C ASN A 62 12.02 10.11 -0.17
N SER A 63 10.92 10.49 -0.82
CA SER A 63 10.78 10.53 -2.28
C SER A 63 9.78 11.64 -2.62
N ASP A 64 10.26 12.84 -2.95
CA ASP A 64 10.34 13.29 -4.35
C ASP A 64 10.69 14.80 -4.45
N GLN A 65 11.91 15.04 -4.95
CA GLN A 65 12.29 15.96 -6.03
C GLN A 65 12.21 17.51 -5.93
N LEU A 66 13.26 18.09 -6.54
CA LEU A 66 13.42 19.43 -7.14
C LEU A 66 13.73 20.58 -6.17
N THR A 67 14.80 21.38 -6.28
CA THR A 67 15.81 21.60 -7.33
C THR A 67 17.09 22.10 -6.66
N ALA A 68 18.23 21.65 -7.17
CA ALA A 68 19.48 22.37 -7.04
C ALA A 68 19.34 23.70 -7.78
N ASN A 69 19.53 24.81 -7.08
CA ASN A 69 20.02 26.07 -7.63
C ASN A 69 20.81 26.75 -6.52
N SER A 70 22.00 26.20 -6.27
CA SER A 70 23.09 26.93 -5.67
C SER A 70 23.82 27.57 -6.84
N ASP A 71 23.59 28.84 -7.11
CA ASP A 71 24.51 29.66 -7.88
C ASP A 71 24.22 31.14 -7.56
N ASP A 72 25.31 31.85 -7.24
CA ASP A 72 25.46 33.31 -7.33
C ASP A 72 24.63 34.17 -6.33
N ASP A 73 25.16 35.18 -5.67
CA ASP A 73 26.46 35.81 -5.77
C ASP A 73 26.71 36.63 -4.49
N ARG A 74 27.98 36.94 -4.29
CA ARG A 74 28.54 37.92 -3.36
C ARG A 74 27.63 39.14 -3.11
N ARG A 75 27.79 39.75 -1.92
CA ARG A 75 28.51 41.04 -1.73
C ARG A 75 27.90 41.91 -0.62
N ASP A 76 28.81 42.37 0.25
CA ASP A 76 28.77 43.55 1.16
C ASP A 76 27.53 43.80 2.03
#